data_AF-A0A973WFE3-F1
#
_entry.id   AF-A0A973WFE3-F1
#
_cell.length_a   1.000
_cell.length_b   1.000
_cell.length_c   1.000
_cell.angle_alpha   90.00
_cell.angle_beta   90.00
_cell.angle_gamma   90.00
#
_symmetry.space_group_name_H-M   'P 1'
#
loop_
_entity.id
_entity.type
_entity.pdbx_description
1 polymer ?
#
loop_
_entity_poly.entity_id
_entity_poly.type
_entity_poly.pdbx_seq_one_letter_code
_entity_poly.pdbx_strand_id
1 'polypeptide(L)'
;MGRIATIFIAICMGTIAISAAAVLMFQFGRPFGEAVSLSLALMCTMAVFHLLISRARDRGALRDTVDRLEDRMADLDDDVGNLEGRLTGVEHSVPRQTRDEMDPLFSEVEVLGSLVKQMAEAMSDLEARFEDQQLLPVAPPRAELPHYSQQYQTPSNGYDPRQPYPPQPSYPQDRQSAQEPSAPRSYEEQARDERSRYEASQESTRQAPLEQPRTSADEEQPRGRGERTEEPKAPNRGRDTADAQPHAGEREDLPSQEPEIDMHAPASDPVMHEIILSALNANRVELHLQPIVTLPQRQVRYYEAFTRLRDSDGNLLEASEFLPEAVRSGLIARIDSLQLFRSVQVTKRLGSRNRSTILFCNLSSFSLVDETFFPGFLEFVNANRHFSEVLIFEFSQEDVAQMGAMELESLSALYELGFTFSIDRITTLRMDFKALAQKGFKYAKLKAGILLGDIKADHGHIHPTDFGDLLARFGMELIADHVEMESQVLELLDYDVQLAQGNLFSTPRPVRAEILQGTPAPAARKRA
;
A
#
# COMPACT_ATOMS: atom_id res chain seq x y z
N MET A 1 7.20 33.07 2.45
CA MET A 1 7.54 34.37 3.08
C MET A 1 7.72 35.53 2.09
N GLY A 2 8.54 35.41 1.02
CA GLY A 2 9.00 36.53 0.18
C GLY A 2 8.00 37.65 -0.18
N ARG A 3 6.75 37.32 -0.59
CA ARG A 3 5.73 38.33 -0.95
C ARG A 3 5.43 39.34 0.17
N ILE A 4 5.46 38.90 1.43
CA ILE A 4 5.18 39.77 2.59
C ILE A 4 6.34 40.75 2.79
N ALA A 5 7.58 40.29 2.67
CA ALA A 5 8.77 41.13 2.76
C ALA A 5 8.82 42.20 1.67
N THR A 6 8.47 41.86 0.42
CA THR A 6 8.41 42.84 -0.67
C THR A 6 7.32 43.91 -0.48
N ILE A 7 6.17 43.55 0.11
CA ILE A 7 5.11 44.52 0.44
C ILE A 7 5.58 45.46 1.56
N PHE A 8 6.19 44.91 2.62
CA PHE A 8 6.73 45.69 3.73
C PHE A 8 7.81 46.70 3.27
N ILE A 9 8.76 46.27 2.43
CA ILE A 9 9.81 47.13 1.89
C ILE A 9 9.22 48.27 1.04
N ALA A 10 8.19 48.00 0.23
CA ALA A 10 7.53 49.03 -0.56
C ALA A 10 6.83 50.08 0.31
N ILE A 11 6.20 49.67 1.42
CA ILE A 11 5.60 50.58 2.41
C ILE A 11 6.69 51.47 3.04
N CYS A 12 7.84 50.90 3.43
CA CYS A 12 8.96 51.67 3.98
C CYS A 12 9.56 52.67 2.98
N MET A 13 9.66 52.33 1.69
CA MET A 13 10.09 53.30 0.66
C MET A 13 9.11 54.47 0.53
N GLY A 14 7.80 54.19 0.57
CA GLY A 14 6.76 55.21 0.53
C GLY A 14 6.81 56.18 1.72
N THR A 15 6.97 55.66 2.95
CA THR A 15 7.07 56.53 4.14
C THR A 15 8.33 57.39 4.13
N ILE A 16 9.49 56.84 3.74
CA ILE A 16 10.74 57.59 3.60
C ILE A 16 10.58 58.73 2.57
N ALA A 17 9.95 58.46 1.42
CA ALA A 17 9.72 59.48 0.39
C ALA A 17 8.81 60.62 0.88
N ILE A 18 7.75 60.30 1.62
CA ILE A 18 6.83 61.29 2.22
C ILE A 18 7.56 62.13 3.28
N SER A 19 8.35 61.52 4.16
CA SER A 19 9.17 62.24 5.14
C SER A 19 10.22 63.15 4.48
N ALA A 20 10.88 62.69 3.40
CA ALA A 20 11.83 63.50 2.65
C ALA A 20 11.17 64.74 2.00
N ALA A 21 9.97 64.58 1.43
CA ALA A 21 9.20 65.69 0.88
C ALA A 21 8.84 66.73 1.96
N ALA A 22 8.41 66.27 3.14
CA ALA A 22 8.09 67.14 4.27
C ALA A 22 9.31 67.95 4.73
N VAL A 23 10.48 67.31 4.91
CA VAL A 23 11.72 68.00 5.30
C VAL A 23 12.14 69.04 4.27
N LEU A 24 12.07 68.73 2.97
CA LEU A 24 12.41 69.68 1.89
C LEU A 24 11.51 70.92 1.90
N MET A 25 10.21 70.77 2.17
CA MET A 25 9.28 71.90 2.30
C MET A 25 9.52 72.70 3.58
N PHE A 26 9.46 72.06 4.75
CA PHE A 26 9.43 72.76 6.04
C PHE A 26 10.79 73.27 6.53
N GLN A 27 11.89 72.61 6.17
CA GLN A 27 13.22 72.93 6.70
C GLN A 27 14.15 73.59 5.66
N PHE A 28 13.91 73.36 4.36
CA PHE A 28 14.67 73.97 3.27
C PHE A 28 13.87 74.97 2.42
N GLY A 29 12.60 75.23 2.78
CA GLY A 29 11.75 76.21 2.12
C GLY A 29 11.47 75.94 0.64
N ARG A 30 11.63 74.69 0.18
CA ARG A 30 11.49 74.35 -1.25
C ARG A 30 10.03 74.45 -1.68
N PRO A 31 9.74 75.01 -2.86
CA PRO A 31 8.37 75.04 -3.38
C PRO A 31 7.86 73.61 -3.60
N PHE A 32 6.57 73.40 -3.38
CA PHE A 32 5.92 72.08 -3.36
C PHE A 32 6.30 71.19 -4.56
N GLY A 33 6.33 71.74 -5.77
CA GLY A 33 6.70 71.00 -6.99
C GLY A 33 8.15 70.48 -6.98
N GLU A 34 9.12 71.28 -6.51
CA GLU A 34 10.51 70.83 -6.37
C GLU A 34 10.63 69.72 -5.32
N ALA A 35 10.04 69.92 -4.14
CA ALA A 35 10.10 68.95 -3.03
C ALA A 35 9.50 67.59 -3.41
N VAL A 36 8.36 67.58 -4.12
CA VAL A 36 7.73 66.35 -4.62
C VAL A 36 8.52 65.72 -5.76
N SER A 37 9.13 66.50 -6.66
CA SER A 37 9.96 65.94 -7.73
C SER A 37 11.21 65.22 -7.21
N LEU A 38 11.84 65.77 -6.17
CA LEU A 38 13.03 65.20 -5.53
C LEU A 38 12.71 63.94 -4.73
N SER A 39 11.60 63.90 -3.99
CA SER A 39 11.20 62.69 -3.26
C SER A 39 10.74 61.56 -4.19
N LEU A 40 10.10 61.89 -5.32
CA LEU A 40 9.75 60.92 -6.35
C LEU A 40 11.03 60.31 -6.98
N ALA A 41 12.03 61.13 -7.30
CA ALA A 41 13.32 60.66 -7.81
C ALA A 41 14.08 59.76 -6.81
N LEU A 42 14.02 60.10 -5.51
CA LEU A 42 14.57 59.27 -4.44
C LEU A 42 13.86 57.90 -4.36
N MET A 43 12.53 57.88 -4.43
CA MET A 43 11.75 56.65 -4.42
C MET A 43 12.04 55.77 -5.65
N CYS A 44 12.12 56.36 -6.85
CA CYS A 44 12.46 55.64 -8.08
C CYS A 44 13.86 55.03 -8.04
N THR A 45 14.86 55.75 -7.52
CA THR A 45 16.23 55.23 -7.40
C THR A 45 16.34 54.10 -6.37
N MET A 46 15.65 54.20 -5.22
CA MET A 46 15.55 53.10 -4.25
C MET A 46 14.84 51.86 -4.83
N ALA A 47 13.75 52.05 -5.59
CA ALA A 47 13.04 50.95 -6.22
C ALA A 47 13.90 50.20 -7.26
N VAL A 48 14.62 50.94 -8.12
CA VAL A 48 15.57 50.36 -9.10
C VAL A 48 16.70 49.60 -8.38
N PHE A 49 17.27 50.18 -7.31
CA PHE A 49 18.33 49.53 -6.54
C PHE A 49 17.88 48.22 -5.88
N HIS A 50 16.66 48.19 -5.31
CA HIS A 50 16.08 46.97 -4.76
C HIS A 50 15.78 45.91 -5.84
N LEU A 51 15.29 46.31 -7.02
CA LEU A 51 15.11 45.38 -8.15
C LEU A 51 16.44 44.78 -8.64
N LEU A 52 17.53 45.57 -8.65
CA LEU A 52 18.87 45.08 -8.97
C LEU A 52 19.39 44.09 -7.92
N ILE A 53 19.22 44.38 -6.62
CA ILE A 53 19.61 43.47 -5.54
C ILE A 53 18.81 42.17 -5.57
N SER A 54 17.48 42.22 -5.77
CA SER A 54 16.65 41.01 -5.91
C SER A 54 17.16 40.16 -7.07
N ARG A 55 17.33 40.77 -8.25
CA ARG A 55 17.77 40.07 -9.47
C ARG A 55 19.20 39.52 -9.36
N ALA A 56 20.06 40.13 -8.55
CA ALA A 56 21.38 39.58 -8.23
C ALA A 56 21.28 38.36 -7.30
N ARG A 57 20.39 38.41 -6.30
CA ARG A 57 20.13 37.29 -5.37
C ARG A 57 19.51 36.09 -6.08
N ASP A 58 18.58 36.33 -7.00
CA ASP A 58 17.95 35.31 -7.85
C ASP A 58 18.99 34.63 -8.77
N ARG A 59 20.00 35.37 -9.23
CA ARG A 59 21.14 34.82 -10.00
C ARG A 59 22.11 34.00 -9.15
N GLY A 60 22.31 34.37 -7.89
CA GLY A 60 23.07 33.55 -6.93
C GLY A 60 22.39 32.20 -6.71
N ALA A 61 21.10 32.22 -6.36
CA ALA A 61 20.32 30.99 -6.18
C ALA A 61 20.28 30.09 -7.43
N LEU A 62 20.27 30.69 -8.64
CA LEU A 62 20.36 29.91 -9.89
C LEU A 62 21.72 29.21 -10.05
N ARG A 63 22.82 29.85 -9.61
CA ARG A 63 24.15 29.24 -9.62
C ARG A 63 24.24 28.09 -8.60
N ASP A 64 23.79 28.32 -7.37
CA ASP A 64 23.69 27.28 -6.34
C ASP A 64 22.87 26.04 -6.80
N THR A 65 21.94 26.21 -7.75
CA THR A 65 21.18 25.09 -8.37
C THR A 65 21.84 24.45 -9.59
N VAL A 66 22.84 25.08 -10.20
CA VAL A 66 23.67 24.48 -11.26
C VAL A 66 24.80 23.68 -10.63
N ASP A 67 25.50 24.26 -9.65
CA ASP A 67 26.61 23.61 -8.95
C ASP A 67 26.13 22.28 -8.30
N ARG A 68 24.95 22.27 -7.65
CA ARG A 68 24.29 21.05 -7.12
C ARG A 68 23.70 20.10 -8.18
N LEU A 69 23.65 20.51 -9.44
CA LEU A 69 23.26 19.67 -10.56
C LEU A 69 24.47 18.91 -11.10
N GLU A 70 25.64 19.57 -11.12
CA GLU A 70 26.93 18.94 -11.44
C GLU A 70 27.31 17.89 -10.38
N ASP A 71 27.22 18.22 -9.08
CA ASP A 71 27.39 17.25 -7.97
C ASP A 71 26.52 15.99 -8.18
N ARG A 72 25.24 16.19 -8.50
CA ARG A 72 24.26 15.11 -8.69
C ARG A 72 24.41 14.32 -9.98
N MET A 73 25.18 14.81 -10.95
CA MET A 73 25.52 14.02 -12.13
C MET A 73 26.74 13.12 -11.85
N ALA A 74 27.68 13.56 -10.99
CA ALA A 74 28.74 12.69 -10.48
C ALA A 74 28.17 11.54 -9.62
N ASP A 75 27.26 11.84 -8.67
CA ASP A 75 26.55 10.81 -7.88
C ASP A 75 25.86 9.76 -8.78
N LEU A 76 25.31 10.19 -9.92
CA LEU A 76 24.55 9.34 -10.83
C LEU A 76 25.44 8.43 -11.70
N ASP A 77 26.60 8.92 -12.13
CA ASP A 77 27.57 8.11 -12.89
C ASP A 77 28.17 6.99 -11.99
N ASP A 78 28.43 7.28 -10.71
CA ASP A 78 28.87 6.27 -9.72
C ASP A 78 27.77 5.22 -9.47
N ASP A 79 26.50 5.63 -9.31
CA ASP A 79 25.36 4.71 -9.18
C ASP A 79 25.18 3.82 -10.43
N VAL A 80 25.42 4.35 -11.64
CA VAL A 80 25.37 3.61 -12.91
C VAL A 80 26.51 2.59 -13.02
N GLY A 81 27.76 2.98 -12.69
CA GLY A 81 28.89 2.04 -12.68
C GLY A 81 28.70 0.90 -11.68
N ASN A 82 28.10 1.19 -10.52
CA ASN A 82 27.75 0.19 -9.52
C ASN A 82 26.61 -0.72 -10.00
N LEU A 83 25.68 -0.21 -10.82
CA LEU A 83 24.62 -1.02 -11.45
C LEU A 83 25.17 -2.00 -12.50
N GLU A 84 26.13 -1.59 -13.33
CA GLU A 84 26.81 -2.51 -14.28
C GLU A 84 27.56 -3.62 -13.53
N GLY A 85 28.31 -3.27 -12.47
CA GLY A 85 28.99 -4.24 -11.62
C GLY A 85 28.04 -5.27 -11.00
N ARG A 86 26.84 -4.85 -10.59
CA ARG A 86 25.80 -5.76 -10.09
C ARG A 86 25.16 -6.60 -11.20
N LEU A 87 24.96 -6.05 -12.41
CA LEU A 87 24.40 -6.78 -13.53
C LEU A 87 25.31 -7.95 -13.95
N THR A 88 26.63 -7.72 -14.02
CA THR A 88 27.62 -8.79 -14.26
C THR A 88 27.69 -9.84 -13.14
N GLY A 89 27.35 -9.47 -11.90
CA GLY A 89 27.22 -10.43 -10.78
C GLY A 89 25.98 -11.33 -10.88
N VAL A 90 24.87 -10.80 -11.42
CA VAL A 90 23.63 -11.57 -11.65
C VAL A 90 23.81 -12.59 -12.77
N GLU A 91 24.52 -12.24 -13.85
CA GLU A 91 24.77 -13.16 -14.98
C GLU A 91 25.55 -14.43 -14.57
N HIS A 92 26.38 -14.33 -13.51
CA HIS A 92 27.14 -15.45 -12.94
C HIS A 92 26.40 -16.29 -11.88
N SER A 93 25.21 -15.88 -11.42
CA SER A 93 24.51 -16.54 -10.29
C SER A 93 23.27 -17.35 -10.67
N VAL A 94 22.93 -17.47 -11.96
CA VAL A 94 21.84 -18.33 -12.44
C VAL A 94 22.21 -19.82 -12.32
N PRO A 95 21.44 -20.67 -11.59
CA PRO A 95 21.71 -22.11 -11.48
C PRO A 95 21.61 -22.84 -12.82
N ARG A 96 22.50 -23.83 -13.04
CA ARG A 96 22.55 -24.60 -14.31
C ARG A 96 21.23 -25.28 -14.67
N GLN A 97 20.50 -25.78 -13.68
CA GLN A 97 19.24 -26.51 -13.88
C GLN A 97 18.17 -25.69 -14.62
N THR A 98 18.18 -24.36 -14.51
CA THR A 98 17.24 -23.48 -15.22
C THR A 98 17.67 -23.18 -16.66
N ARG A 99 18.93 -23.39 -17.04
CA ARG A 99 19.35 -23.33 -18.46
C ARG A 99 18.85 -24.54 -19.23
N ASP A 100 19.09 -25.74 -18.67
CA ASP A 100 18.75 -27.01 -19.33
C ASP A 100 17.23 -27.17 -19.62
N GLU A 101 16.36 -26.50 -18.85
CA GLU A 101 14.90 -26.45 -19.10
C GLU A 101 14.44 -25.30 -20.03
N MET A 102 15.20 -24.20 -20.16
CA MET A 102 14.81 -23.05 -20.97
C MET A 102 15.35 -23.07 -22.41
N ASP A 103 16.50 -23.72 -22.66
CA ASP A 103 17.06 -23.87 -24.02
C ASP A 103 16.06 -24.41 -25.07
N PRO A 104 15.22 -25.44 -24.81
CA PRO A 104 14.21 -25.85 -25.79
C PRO A 104 13.14 -24.78 -26.05
N LEU A 105 12.67 -24.07 -25.02
CA LEU A 105 11.65 -23.02 -25.16
C LEU A 105 12.17 -21.82 -25.96
N PHE A 106 13.44 -21.43 -25.79
CA PHE A 106 14.04 -20.39 -26.63
C PHE A 106 14.15 -20.83 -28.10
N SER A 107 14.42 -22.12 -28.37
CA SER A 107 14.43 -22.63 -29.75
C SER A 107 13.05 -22.57 -30.42
N GLU A 108 11.96 -22.83 -29.68
CA GLU A 108 10.59 -22.69 -30.21
C GLU A 108 10.22 -21.23 -30.48
N VAL A 109 10.65 -20.29 -29.63
CA VAL A 109 10.45 -18.85 -29.84
C VAL A 109 11.25 -18.34 -31.05
N GLU A 110 12.47 -18.82 -31.27
CA GLU A 110 13.26 -18.48 -32.46
C GLU A 110 12.65 -19.04 -33.75
N VAL A 111 12.15 -20.28 -33.71
CA VAL A 111 11.37 -20.87 -34.82
C VAL A 111 10.11 -20.05 -35.10
N LEU A 112 9.35 -19.65 -34.07
CA LEU A 112 8.15 -18.81 -34.24
C LEU A 112 8.50 -17.43 -34.83
N GLY A 113 9.60 -16.82 -34.40
CA GLY A 113 10.12 -15.57 -34.97
C GLY A 113 10.49 -15.72 -36.46
N SER A 114 11.10 -16.85 -36.83
CA SER A 114 11.39 -17.16 -38.24
C SER A 114 10.12 -17.34 -39.08
N LEU A 115 9.07 -17.95 -38.50
CA LEU A 115 7.79 -18.18 -39.17
C LEU A 115 7.02 -16.86 -39.39
N VAL A 116 7.00 -15.98 -38.39
CA VAL A 116 6.42 -14.63 -38.50
C VAL A 116 7.15 -13.80 -39.56
N LYS A 117 8.48 -13.91 -39.64
CA LYS A 117 9.28 -13.26 -40.69
C LYS A 117 8.93 -13.79 -42.09
N GLN A 118 8.81 -15.11 -42.26
CA GLN A 118 8.39 -15.72 -43.52
C GLN A 118 6.96 -15.32 -43.92
N MET A 119 6.03 -15.19 -42.97
CA MET A 119 4.70 -14.67 -43.24
C MET A 119 4.72 -13.19 -43.67
N ALA A 120 5.54 -12.35 -43.04
CA ALA A 120 5.69 -10.94 -43.42
C ALA A 120 6.31 -10.79 -44.83
N GLU A 121 7.34 -11.59 -45.14
CA GLU A 121 7.96 -11.63 -46.47
C GLU A 121 6.96 -12.11 -47.53
N ALA A 122 6.20 -13.19 -47.26
CA ALA A 122 5.17 -13.69 -48.18
C ALA A 122 3.98 -12.73 -48.36
N MET A 123 3.61 -11.97 -47.32
CA MET A 123 2.57 -10.94 -47.40
C MET A 123 3.02 -9.78 -48.30
N SER A 124 4.25 -9.29 -48.11
CA SER A 124 4.84 -8.23 -48.94
C SER A 124 4.99 -8.65 -50.41
N ASP A 125 5.40 -9.90 -50.66
CA ASP A 125 5.51 -10.48 -52.00
C ASP A 125 4.13 -10.69 -52.68
N LEU A 126 3.04 -10.77 -51.90
CA LEU A 126 1.66 -10.83 -52.39
C LEU A 126 1.08 -9.42 -52.64
N GLU A 127 1.35 -8.45 -51.77
CA GLU A 127 0.96 -7.04 -51.97
C GLU A 127 1.64 -6.46 -53.22
N ALA A 128 2.95 -6.71 -53.43
CA ALA A 128 3.67 -6.28 -54.63
C ALA A 128 3.05 -6.82 -55.93
N ARG A 129 2.56 -8.08 -55.93
CA ARG A 129 1.85 -8.68 -57.08
C ARG A 129 0.47 -8.06 -57.31
N PHE A 130 -0.20 -7.60 -56.24
CA PHE A 130 -1.48 -6.87 -56.34
C PHE A 130 -1.32 -5.44 -56.87
N GLU A 131 -0.19 -4.77 -56.62
CA GLU A 131 0.12 -3.47 -57.22
C GLU A 131 0.47 -3.61 -58.71
N ASP A 132 1.34 -4.55 -59.07
CA ASP A 132 1.77 -4.77 -60.46
C ASP A 132 0.58 -5.17 -61.38
N GLN A 133 -0.39 -5.91 -60.84
CA GLN A 133 -1.63 -6.26 -61.57
C GLN A 133 -2.59 -5.08 -61.77
N GLN A 134 -2.47 -3.98 -61.02
CA GLN A 134 -3.28 -2.77 -61.19
C GLN A 134 -2.72 -1.78 -62.23
N LEU A 135 -1.48 -1.98 -62.71
CA LEU A 135 -0.83 -1.12 -63.70
C LEU A 135 -1.12 -1.51 -65.16
N LEU A 136 -1.99 -2.50 -65.41
CA LEU A 136 -2.40 -2.90 -66.75
C LEU A 136 -3.27 -1.81 -67.42
N PRO A 137 -2.96 -1.39 -68.67
CA PRO A 137 -3.62 -0.25 -69.30
C PRO A 137 -5.08 -0.52 -69.68
N VAL A 138 -5.93 0.49 -69.47
CA VAL A 138 -7.36 0.47 -69.83
C VAL A 138 -7.54 0.14 -71.32
N ALA A 139 -8.36 -0.87 -71.61
CA ALA A 139 -8.59 -1.32 -72.98
C ALA A 139 -9.27 -0.22 -73.84
N PRO A 140 -8.83 -0.03 -75.10
CA PRO A 140 -9.42 0.98 -75.98
C PRO A 140 -10.89 0.65 -76.34
N PRO A 141 -11.71 1.67 -76.65
CA PRO A 141 -13.13 1.46 -76.96
C PRO A 141 -13.30 0.59 -78.21
N ARG A 142 -14.17 -0.41 -78.12
CA ARG A 142 -14.50 -1.30 -79.25
C ARG A 142 -15.32 -0.56 -80.31
N ALA A 143 -14.94 -0.73 -81.57
CA ALA A 143 -15.78 -0.35 -82.70
C ALA A 143 -17.00 -1.29 -82.82
N GLU A 144 -18.14 -0.75 -83.22
CA GLU A 144 -19.38 -1.51 -83.44
C GLU A 144 -19.35 -2.24 -84.80
N LEU A 145 -19.67 -3.53 -84.79
CA LEU A 145 -20.10 -4.31 -85.97
C LEU A 145 -21.21 -5.30 -85.55
N PRO A 146 -22.08 -5.74 -86.48
CA PRO A 146 -23.52 -5.76 -86.21
C PRO A 146 -24.08 -7.01 -85.51
N HIS A 147 -25.27 -6.85 -84.94
CA HIS A 147 -26.08 -7.92 -84.36
C HIS A 147 -26.36 -9.09 -85.32
N TYR A 148 -26.32 -10.30 -84.76
CA TYR A 148 -27.15 -11.42 -85.19
C TYR A 148 -27.89 -11.99 -83.97
N SER A 149 -29.17 -12.32 -84.14
CA SER A 149 -30.03 -12.83 -83.08
C SER A 149 -30.06 -14.37 -83.07
N GLN A 150 -30.02 -14.97 -81.88
CA GLN A 150 -30.49 -16.34 -81.65
C GLN A 150 -31.39 -16.39 -80.43
N GLN A 151 -32.38 -17.28 -80.49
CA GLN A 151 -33.50 -17.33 -79.56
C GLN A 151 -33.26 -18.34 -78.44
N TYR A 152 -33.74 -18.04 -77.24
CA TYR A 152 -33.84 -19.03 -76.16
C TYR A 152 -34.84 -20.14 -76.54
N GLN A 153 -34.49 -21.38 -76.25
CA GLN A 153 -35.43 -22.49 -76.13
C GLN A 153 -35.20 -23.22 -74.80
N THR A 154 -36.24 -23.25 -73.97
CA THR A 154 -36.30 -24.04 -72.73
C THR A 154 -37.03 -25.35 -72.96
N PRO A 155 -36.46 -26.50 -72.55
CA PRO A 155 -37.22 -27.72 -72.30
C PRO A 155 -37.73 -27.75 -70.86
N SER A 156 -38.94 -28.26 -70.64
CA SER A 156 -39.51 -28.47 -69.29
C SER A 156 -39.81 -29.96 -69.05
N ASN A 157 -39.72 -30.36 -67.77
CA ASN A 157 -40.25 -31.57 -67.14
C ASN A 157 -40.08 -32.95 -67.84
N GLY A 158 -39.36 -33.84 -67.15
CA GLY A 158 -39.52 -35.30 -67.27
C GLY A 158 -39.08 -35.97 -65.97
N TYR A 159 -40.00 -36.61 -65.24
CA TYR A 159 -39.73 -37.25 -63.94
C TYR A 159 -40.22 -38.71 -63.99
N ASP A 160 -39.30 -39.67 -63.86
CA ASP A 160 -39.61 -41.11 -63.81
C ASP A 160 -38.88 -41.76 -62.61
N PRO A 161 -39.59 -42.22 -61.56
CA PRO A 161 -38.98 -42.60 -60.29
C PRO A 161 -38.57 -44.09 -60.22
N ARG A 162 -37.67 -44.57 -61.10
CA ARG A 162 -37.21 -45.98 -61.10
C ARG A 162 -35.74 -46.22 -61.51
N GLN A 163 -34.80 -46.19 -60.56
CA GLN A 163 -33.79 -47.25 -60.34
C GLN A 163 -32.94 -46.99 -59.06
N PRO A 164 -32.27 -48.01 -58.48
CA PRO A 164 -31.54 -47.89 -57.21
C PRO A 164 -30.06 -47.45 -57.36
N TYR A 165 -29.48 -46.93 -56.28
CA TYR A 165 -28.04 -46.68 -56.17
C TYR A 165 -27.22 -47.99 -56.06
N PRO A 166 -26.02 -48.07 -56.68
CA PRO A 166 -25.05 -49.14 -56.42
C PRO A 166 -24.36 -48.95 -55.04
N PRO A 167 -23.86 -50.03 -54.42
CA PRO A 167 -23.31 -50.00 -53.06
C PRO A 167 -21.88 -49.43 -52.98
N GLN A 168 -21.51 -48.94 -51.79
CA GLN A 168 -20.13 -48.56 -51.45
C GLN A 168 -19.25 -49.82 -51.26
N PRO A 169 -17.95 -49.77 -51.64
CA PRO A 169 -17.03 -50.86 -51.39
C PRO A 169 -16.62 -50.92 -49.90
N SER A 170 -16.67 -52.11 -49.31
CA SER A 170 -16.25 -52.39 -47.94
C SER A 170 -14.76 -52.70 -47.85
N TYR A 171 -14.06 -52.11 -46.87
CA TYR A 171 -12.69 -52.48 -46.52
C TYR A 171 -12.65 -53.79 -45.72
N PRO A 172 -11.73 -54.73 -46.02
CA PRO A 172 -11.51 -55.90 -45.17
C PRO A 172 -10.94 -55.52 -43.80
N GLN A 173 -11.40 -56.21 -42.76
CA GLN A 173 -10.70 -56.23 -41.47
C GLN A 173 -9.58 -57.25 -41.52
N ASP A 174 -8.37 -56.87 -41.14
CA ASP A 174 -7.37 -57.82 -40.66
C ASP A 174 -6.70 -57.28 -39.39
N ARG A 175 -6.48 -58.17 -38.42
CA ARG A 175 -5.88 -57.84 -37.12
C ARG A 175 -4.42 -58.26 -37.11
N GLN A 176 -3.51 -57.37 -36.69
CA GLN A 176 -2.56 -57.70 -35.61
C GLN A 176 -1.73 -56.49 -35.12
N SER A 177 -1.62 -56.41 -33.79
CA SER A 177 -0.41 -56.01 -33.06
C SER A 177 0.19 -54.61 -33.29
N ALA A 178 -0.48 -53.59 -32.75
CA ALA A 178 0.19 -52.41 -32.19
C ALA A 178 -0.45 -52.10 -30.82
N GLN A 179 0.35 -51.71 -29.83
CA GLN A 179 -0.13 -51.36 -28.49
C GLN A 179 -0.44 -49.86 -28.41
N GLU A 180 -1.67 -49.52 -28.02
CA GLU A 180 -2.02 -48.14 -27.66
C GLU A 180 -1.41 -47.77 -26.29
N PRO A 181 -0.92 -46.52 -26.11
CA PRO A 181 -0.56 -46.03 -24.80
C PRO A 181 -1.84 -45.85 -23.95
N SER A 182 -1.85 -46.41 -22.75
CA SER A 182 -2.99 -46.33 -21.83
C SER A 182 -3.30 -44.90 -21.41
N ALA A 183 -4.58 -44.52 -21.45
CA ALA A 183 -5.05 -43.20 -21.05
C ALA A 183 -4.69 -42.85 -19.59
N PRO A 184 -4.52 -41.54 -19.26
CA PRO A 184 -4.28 -41.10 -17.89
C PRO A 184 -5.49 -41.40 -16.99
N ARG A 185 -5.22 -41.63 -15.69
CA ARG A 185 -6.25 -41.87 -14.67
C ARG A 185 -7.18 -40.67 -14.52
N SER A 186 -8.45 -40.94 -14.23
CA SER A 186 -9.43 -39.91 -13.87
C SER A 186 -9.14 -39.31 -12.50
N TYR A 187 -9.32 -37.99 -12.35
CA TYR A 187 -9.10 -37.23 -11.11
C TYR A 187 -9.77 -37.84 -9.86
N GLU A 188 -10.93 -38.48 -10.00
CA GLU A 188 -11.64 -39.15 -8.89
C GLU A 188 -10.87 -40.33 -8.26
N GLU A 189 -9.92 -40.94 -8.99
CA GLU A 189 -9.09 -42.04 -8.46
C GLU A 189 -7.90 -41.49 -7.67
N GLN A 190 -7.28 -40.41 -8.14
CA GLN A 190 -6.20 -39.71 -7.42
C GLN A 190 -6.70 -39.10 -6.10
N ALA A 191 -7.88 -38.48 -6.11
CA ALA A 191 -8.46 -37.87 -4.90
C ALA A 191 -8.82 -38.90 -3.81
N ARG A 192 -8.93 -40.20 -4.14
CA ARG A 192 -9.12 -41.28 -3.15
C ARG A 192 -7.79 -41.72 -2.55
N ASP A 193 -6.77 -41.95 -3.38
CA ASP A 193 -5.42 -42.33 -2.93
C ASP A 193 -4.83 -41.31 -1.95
N GLU A 194 -5.00 -40.01 -2.21
CA GLU A 194 -4.54 -38.96 -1.30
C GLU A 194 -5.31 -38.93 0.02
N ARG A 195 -6.64 -39.12 -0.01
CA ARG A 195 -7.47 -39.14 1.20
C ARG A 195 -7.11 -40.31 2.11
N SER A 196 -6.92 -41.51 1.55
CA SER A 196 -6.49 -42.68 2.31
C SER A 196 -5.08 -42.56 2.87
N ARG A 197 -4.16 -41.84 2.19
CA ARG A 197 -2.84 -41.48 2.76
C ARG A 197 -2.97 -40.51 3.93
N TYR A 198 -3.87 -39.53 3.84
CA TYR A 198 -4.10 -38.56 4.92
C TYR A 198 -4.70 -39.23 6.16
N GLU A 199 -5.70 -40.09 5.98
CA GLU A 199 -6.34 -40.88 7.05
C GLU A 199 -5.32 -41.81 7.73
N ALA A 200 -4.50 -42.53 6.98
CA ALA A 200 -3.43 -43.38 7.52
C ALA A 200 -2.38 -42.58 8.32
N SER A 201 -2.09 -41.33 7.93
CA SER A 201 -1.14 -40.48 8.66
C SER A 201 -1.67 -40.08 10.05
N GLN A 202 -2.98 -39.87 10.21
CA GLN A 202 -3.57 -39.50 11.49
C GLN A 202 -3.67 -40.67 12.48
N GLU A 203 -3.90 -41.90 12.01
CA GLU A 203 -3.88 -43.07 12.90
C GLU A 203 -2.48 -43.37 13.45
N SER A 204 -1.42 -43.14 12.65
CA SER A 204 -0.03 -43.31 13.11
C SER A 204 0.36 -42.36 14.25
N THR A 205 -0.30 -41.21 14.41
CA THR A 205 -0.02 -40.23 15.47
C THR A 205 -0.78 -40.54 16.78
N ARG A 206 -1.73 -41.48 16.76
CA ARG A 206 -2.57 -41.82 17.94
C ARG A 206 -2.01 -42.92 18.84
N GLN A 207 -0.85 -43.51 18.53
CA GLN A 207 -0.26 -44.61 19.30
C GLN A 207 1.18 -44.32 19.79
N ALA A 208 1.32 -43.33 20.65
CA ALA A 208 2.52 -43.09 21.45
C ALA A 208 2.25 -43.38 22.94
N PRO A 209 2.95 -44.32 23.61
CA PRO A 209 2.73 -44.62 25.03
C PRO A 209 3.22 -43.49 25.95
N LEU A 210 2.44 -43.19 26.99
CA LEU A 210 2.83 -42.27 28.07
C LEU A 210 3.78 -42.96 29.05
N GLU A 211 5.04 -42.50 29.12
CA GLU A 211 5.95 -42.90 30.20
C GLU A 211 5.62 -42.17 31.51
N GLN A 212 5.58 -42.92 32.62
CA GLN A 212 5.34 -42.39 33.96
C GLN A 212 6.66 -42.17 34.71
N PRO A 213 6.90 -40.99 35.32
CA PRO A 213 8.03 -40.80 36.22
C PRO A 213 7.92 -41.73 37.44
N ARG A 214 8.97 -42.52 37.70
CA ARG A 214 9.02 -43.38 38.90
C ARG A 214 9.52 -42.61 40.13
N THR A 215 8.88 -42.85 41.25
CA THR A 215 9.35 -42.43 42.58
C THR A 215 10.47 -43.33 43.09
N SER A 216 11.48 -42.74 43.73
CA SER A 216 12.36 -43.38 44.71
C SER A 216 12.61 -42.40 45.85
N ALA A 217 12.77 -42.92 47.07
CA ALA A 217 12.78 -42.13 48.31
C ALA A 217 14.17 -42.11 48.98
N ASP A 218 14.16 -41.95 50.31
CA ASP A 218 15.30 -41.85 51.24
C ASP A 218 16.01 -40.48 51.20
N GLU A 219 16.46 -39.89 52.32
CA GLU A 219 16.75 -40.49 53.63
C GLU A 219 16.50 -39.54 54.85
N GLU A 220 16.15 -40.15 55.98
CA GLU A 220 16.27 -39.69 57.39
C GLU A 220 15.56 -38.42 58.00
N GLN A 221 15.54 -38.46 59.34
CA GLN A 221 14.70 -37.74 60.33
C GLN A 221 15.67 -37.03 61.36
N PRO A 222 15.29 -36.54 62.58
CA PRO A 222 14.00 -36.21 63.19
C PRO A 222 13.96 -34.88 64.04
N ARG A 223 12.80 -34.64 64.70
CA ARG A 223 12.53 -33.72 65.85
C ARG A 223 12.43 -32.21 65.50
N GLY A 224 11.59 -31.39 66.16
CA GLY A 224 10.60 -31.64 67.22
C GLY A 224 10.70 -30.61 68.37
N ARG A 225 9.56 -30.21 68.98
CA ARG A 225 9.34 -29.08 69.95
C ARG A 225 9.25 -27.69 69.27
N GLY A 226 8.38 -26.76 69.67
CA GLY A 226 7.20 -26.88 70.55
C GLY A 226 6.74 -25.56 71.22
N GLU A 227 5.41 -25.35 71.25
CA GLU A 227 4.59 -24.64 72.26
C GLU A 227 4.75 -23.13 72.59
N ARG A 228 3.57 -22.45 72.72
CA ARG A 228 3.23 -21.26 73.56
C ARG A 228 3.87 -19.90 73.16
N THR A 229 3.29 -18.71 73.41
CA THR A 229 1.92 -18.22 73.74
C THR A 229 1.86 -16.72 73.27
N GLU A 230 0.92 -15.79 73.56
CA GLU A 230 -0.20 -15.66 74.52
C GLU A 230 -1.30 -14.69 74.01
N GLU A 231 -2.19 -14.22 74.90
CA GLU A 231 -3.27 -13.23 74.65
C GLU A 231 -3.15 -12.09 75.68
N PRO A 232 -3.76 -10.90 75.48
CA PRO A 232 -4.76 -10.50 76.49
C PRO A 232 -5.99 -9.72 75.98
N LYS A 233 -7.10 -9.92 76.71
CA LYS A 233 -8.40 -9.19 76.64
C LYS A 233 -8.29 -7.78 77.30
N ALA A 234 -9.28 -6.89 77.42
CA ALA A 234 -10.75 -6.90 77.32
C ALA A 234 -11.25 -5.41 77.17
N PRO A 235 -12.55 -5.01 77.24
CA PRO A 235 -13.78 -5.75 77.56
C PRO A 235 -14.97 -5.59 76.57
N ASN A 236 -16.10 -6.22 76.89
CA ASN A 236 -17.33 -6.27 76.09
C ASN A 236 -18.55 -5.86 76.94
N ARG A 237 -19.55 -5.17 76.36
CA ARG A 237 -20.92 -5.11 76.91
C ARG A 237 -21.98 -4.80 75.84
N GLY A 238 -22.79 -5.79 75.49
CA GLY A 238 -24.00 -5.62 74.67
C GLY A 238 -24.52 -6.96 74.14
N ARG A 239 -25.69 -7.40 74.63
CA ARG A 239 -26.49 -8.45 73.98
C ARG A 239 -27.46 -7.76 73.01
N ASP A 240 -27.77 -8.41 71.89
CA ASP A 240 -29.05 -9.14 71.76
C ASP A 240 -28.96 -10.16 70.61
N THR A 241 -29.96 -11.04 70.52
CA THR A 241 -29.88 -12.32 69.80
C THR A 241 -30.79 -12.37 68.57
N ALA A 242 -30.24 -12.84 67.45
CA ALA A 242 -30.99 -13.37 66.31
C ALA A 242 -30.19 -14.54 65.68
N ASP A 243 -30.89 -15.55 65.17
CA ASP A 243 -30.29 -16.83 64.79
C ASP A 243 -29.59 -16.83 63.42
N ALA A 244 -28.43 -17.50 63.36
CA ALA A 244 -27.83 -18.01 62.13
C ALA A 244 -26.90 -19.20 62.45
N GLN A 245 -27.30 -20.42 62.05
CA GLN A 245 -26.39 -21.57 62.03
C GLN A 245 -25.73 -21.69 60.64
N PRO A 246 -24.41 -21.98 60.56
CA PRO A 246 -23.74 -22.11 59.27
C PRO A 246 -23.96 -23.50 58.66
N HIS A 247 -24.44 -23.52 57.42
CA HIS A 247 -24.25 -24.68 56.53
C HIS A 247 -22.96 -24.46 55.72
N ALA A 248 -22.20 -25.55 55.53
CA ALA A 248 -20.94 -25.52 54.81
C ALA A 248 -21.07 -26.26 53.47
N GLY A 249 -20.50 -25.66 52.42
CA GLY A 249 -20.00 -26.39 51.25
C GLY A 249 -21.04 -26.80 50.21
N GLU A 250 -21.31 -25.88 49.29
CA GLU A 250 -21.34 -26.21 47.86
C GLU A 250 -20.40 -25.22 47.16
N ARG A 251 -19.54 -25.71 46.26
CA ARG A 251 -18.79 -24.88 45.33
C ARG A 251 -19.59 -24.87 44.05
N GLU A 252 -20.05 -23.70 43.62
CA GLU A 252 -20.54 -23.56 42.25
C GLU A 252 -19.33 -23.69 41.32
N ASP A 253 -19.25 -24.80 40.59
CA ASP A 253 -18.26 -24.98 39.53
C ASP A 253 -18.60 -23.99 38.41
N LEU A 254 -17.83 -22.90 38.30
CA LEU A 254 -17.93 -22.00 37.17
C LEU A 254 -17.69 -22.82 35.89
N PRO A 255 -18.58 -22.75 34.88
CA PRO A 255 -18.33 -23.44 33.63
C PRO A 255 -17.06 -22.88 33.00
N SER A 256 -16.10 -23.76 32.77
CA SER A 256 -14.89 -23.43 32.03
C SER A 256 -15.32 -23.06 30.61
N GLN A 257 -15.35 -21.77 30.29
CA GLN A 257 -15.46 -21.33 28.91
C GLN A 257 -14.15 -21.70 28.22
N GLU A 258 -14.15 -22.87 27.60
CA GLU A 258 -13.30 -23.13 26.43
C GLU A 258 -13.49 -21.94 25.47
N PRO A 259 -12.42 -21.41 24.85
CA PRO A 259 -12.56 -20.26 23.98
C PRO A 259 -13.48 -20.62 22.82
N GLU A 260 -14.62 -19.92 22.71
CA GLU A 260 -15.48 -20.00 21.53
C GLU A 260 -14.66 -19.51 20.34
N ILE A 261 -14.10 -20.46 19.58
CA ILE A 261 -13.45 -20.19 18.31
C ILE A 261 -14.50 -19.55 17.41
N ASP A 262 -14.30 -18.28 17.05
CA ASP A 262 -15.25 -17.55 16.21
C ASP A 262 -15.44 -18.30 14.89
N MET A 263 -16.63 -18.89 14.75
CA MET A 263 -17.00 -19.71 13.60
C MET A 263 -17.39 -18.84 12.39
N HIS A 264 -17.05 -17.54 12.40
CA HIS A 264 -17.12 -16.60 11.29
C HIS A 264 -15.74 -16.07 10.85
N ALA A 265 -14.69 -16.88 11.01
CA ALA A 265 -13.60 -16.86 10.03
C ALA A 265 -14.24 -16.95 8.61
N PRO A 266 -14.07 -15.94 7.74
CA PRO A 266 -14.82 -15.89 6.49
C PRO A 266 -14.51 -17.12 5.62
N ALA A 267 -15.48 -17.54 4.81
CA ALA A 267 -15.26 -18.62 3.85
C ALA A 267 -14.08 -18.29 2.92
N SER A 268 -13.26 -19.30 2.60
CA SER A 268 -12.20 -19.15 1.60
C SER A 268 -12.79 -18.70 0.28
N ASP A 269 -12.18 -17.67 -0.32
CA ASP A 269 -12.56 -17.13 -1.60
C ASP A 269 -11.40 -17.40 -2.58
N PRO A 270 -11.36 -18.59 -3.20
CA PRO A 270 -10.29 -18.94 -4.12
C PRO A 270 -10.25 -18.03 -5.36
N VAL A 271 -11.35 -17.32 -5.68
CA VAL A 271 -11.38 -16.35 -6.77
C VAL A 271 -10.64 -15.08 -6.35
N MET A 272 -10.92 -14.55 -5.15
CA MET A 272 -10.17 -13.43 -4.59
C MET A 272 -8.68 -13.79 -4.39
N HIS A 273 -8.36 -15.01 -3.94
CA HIS A 273 -6.98 -15.47 -3.77
C HIS A 273 -6.19 -15.42 -5.09
N GLU A 274 -6.75 -15.98 -6.18
CA GLU A 274 -6.15 -15.91 -7.52
C GLU A 274 -6.05 -14.48 -8.05
N ILE A 275 -7.04 -13.61 -7.77
CA ILE A 275 -6.98 -12.19 -8.14
C ILE A 275 -5.83 -11.49 -7.41
N ILE A 276 -5.65 -11.73 -6.11
CA ILE A 276 -4.53 -11.17 -5.32
C ILE A 276 -3.19 -11.69 -5.86
N LEU A 277 -3.04 -13.01 -6.06
CA LEU A 277 -1.81 -13.60 -6.62
C LEU A 277 -1.49 -13.02 -8.01
N SER A 278 -2.48 -12.95 -8.89
CA SER A 278 -2.35 -12.36 -10.23
C SER A 278 -1.94 -10.89 -10.18
N ALA A 279 -2.54 -10.09 -9.29
CA ALA A 279 -2.19 -8.68 -9.12
C ALA A 279 -0.78 -8.49 -8.53
N LEU A 280 -0.40 -9.28 -7.52
CA LEU A 280 0.94 -9.26 -6.92
C LEU A 280 2.02 -9.65 -7.94
N ASN A 281 1.83 -10.76 -8.64
CA ASN A 281 2.80 -11.30 -9.60
C ASN A 281 2.95 -10.38 -10.83
N ALA A 282 1.88 -9.73 -11.27
CA ALA A 282 1.91 -8.72 -12.34
C ALA A 282 2.24 -7.30 -11.85
N ASN A 283 2.58 -7.11 -10.56
CA ASN A 283 2.89 -5.82 -9.93
C ASN A 283 1.79 -4.74 -10.14
N ARG A 284 0.52 -5.18 -10.22
CA ARG A 284 -0.69 -4.35 -10.36
C ARG A 284 -1.15 -3.81 -8.99
N VAL A 285 -0.21 -3.26 -8.24
CA VAL A 285 -0.40 -2.69 -6.90
C VAL A 285 -0.25 -1.17 -6.98
N GLU A 286 -1.36 -0.46 -6.78
CA GLU A 286 -1.44 1.00 -6.84
C GLU A 286 -1.45 1.59 -5.43
N LEU A 287 -0.71 2.69 -5.25
CA LEU A 287 -0.67 3.44 -3.99
C LEU A 287 -1.58 4.66 -4.09
N HIS A 288 -2.56 4.74 -3.19
CA HIS A 288 -3.43 5.89 -3.00
C HIS A 288 -3.00 6.67 -1.75
N LEU A 289 -3.08 8.00 -1.79
CA LEU A 289 -2.83 8.85 -0.63
C LEU A 289 -4.11 9.57 -0.20
N GLN A 290 -4.42 9.54 1.10
CA GLN A 290 -5.45 10.38 1.71
C GLN A 290 -4.80 11.41 2.65
N PRO A 291 -5.16 12.70 2.60
CA PRO A 291 -4.59 13.71 3.48
C PRO A 291 -5.12 13.58 4.92
N ILE A 292 -4.22 13.67 5.89
CA ILE A 292 -4.53 13.94 7.30
C ILE A 292 -4.33 15.45 7.51
N VAL A 293 -5.36 16.14 8.01
CA VAL A 293 -5.38 17.61 8.10
C VAL A 293 -5.36 18.10 9.55
N THR A 294 -4.80 19.30 9.78
CA THR A 294 -4.95 19.98 11.08
C THR A 294 -6.36 20.53 11.22
N LEU A 295 -6.92 20.51 12.43
CA LEU A 295 -8.10 21.28 12.78
C LEU A 295 -7.72 22.54 13.60
N PRO A 296 -8.50 23.64 13.50
CA PRO A 296 -9.61 23.89 12.58
C PRO A 296 -9.18 24.29 11.16
N GLN A 297 -7.89 24.54 10.87
CA GLN A 297 -7.47 25.23 9.64
C GLN A 297 -7.47 24.36 8.36
N ARG A 298 -7.71 23.04 8.49
CA ARG A 298 -7.77 22.05 7.40
C ARG A 298 -6.52 22.02 6.52
N GLN A 299 -5.35 22.30 7.10
CA GLN A 299 -4.08 22.25 6.38
C GLN A 299 -3.56 20.81 6.36
N VAL A 300 -3.26 20.29 5.17
CA VAL A 300 -2.69 18.94 5.03
C VAL A 300 -1.35 18.87 5.75
N ARG A 301 -1.29 17.99 6.75
CA ARG A 301 -0.15 17.83 7.66
C ARG A 301 0.64 16.56 7.33
N TYR A 302 -0.08 15.46 7.10
CA TYR A 302 0.46 14.15 6.73
C TYR A 302 -0.41 13.53 5.62
N TYR A 303 -0.04 12.35 5.13
CA TYR A 303 -0.93 11.50 4.33
C TYR A 303 -0.89 10.06 4.86
N GLU A 304 -2.00 9.33 4.77
CA GLU A 304 -2.02 7.87 4.87
C GLU A 304 -1.88 7.25 3.47
N ALA A 305 -1.08 6.19 3.37
CA ALA A 305 -0.83 5.41 2.17
C ALA A 305 -1.70 4.15 2.16
N PHE A 306 -2.72 4.16 1.31
CA PHE A 306 -3.65 3.07 1.09
C PHE A 306 -3.22 2.24 -0.12
N THR A 307 -3.10 0.93 0.04
CA THR A 307 -2.98 0.01 -1.10
C THR A 307 -4.31 -0.17 -1.82
N ARG A 308 -4.25 -0.29 -3.15
CA ARG A 308 -5.31 -0.78 -4.03
C ARG A 308 -4.72 -1.82 -4.99
N LEU A 309 -5.47 -2.89 -5.24
CA LEU A 309 -5.09 -3.90 -6.23
C LEU A 309 -5.87 -3.66 -7.53
N ARG A 310 -5.28 -3.99 -8.68
CA ARG A 310 -5.98 -4.02 -9.97
C ARG A 310 -6.05 -5.44 -10.50
N ASP A 311 -7.26 -5.89 -10.85
CA ASP A 311 -7.50 -7.24 -11.39
C ASP A 311 -7.02 -7.39 -12.85
N SER A 312 -7.41 -8.48 -13.52
CA SER A 312 -7.09 -8.72 -14.94
C SER A 312 -7.78 -7.74 -15.89
N ASP A 313 -8.97 -7.28 -15.53
CA ASP A 313 -9.92 -6.60 -16.41
C ASP A 313 -9.77 -5.07 -16.29
N GLY A 314 -9.10 -4.61 -15.24
CA GLY A 314 -8.82 -3.22 -14.95
C GLY A 314 -9.70 -2.62 -13.86
N ASN A 315 -10.47 -3.40 -13.11
CA ASN A 315 -11.18 -2.92 -11.94
C ASN A 315 -10.20 -2.68 -10.78
N LEU A 316 -10.55 -1.76 -9.89
CA LEU A 316 -9.73 -1.37 -8.75
C LEU A 316 -10.39 -1.88 -7.46
N LEU A 317 -9.67 -2.69 -6.70
CA LEU A 317 -10.12 -3.32 -5.46
C LEU A 317 -9.61 -2.56 -4.23
N GLU A 318 -10.54 -2.23 -3.33
CA GLU A 318 -10.31 -1.61 -2.04
C GLU A 318 -9.77 -2.64 -1.02
N ALA A 319 -9.01 -2.17 -0.02
CA ALA A 319 -8.46 -3.05 1.03
C ALA A 319 -9.56 -3.84 1.78
N SER A 320 -10.75 -3.25 1.94
CA SER A 320 -11.92 -3.92 2.53
C SER A 320 -12.41 -5.14 1.73
N GLU A 321 -12.08 -5.24 0.44
CA GLU A 321 -12.50 -6.36 -0.42
C GLU A 321 -11.48 -7.51 -0.38
N PHE A 322 -10.18 -7.19 -0.50
CA PHE A 322 -9.13 -8.21 -0.62
C PHE A 322 -8.44 -8.60 0.70
N LEU A 323 -8.43 -7.72 1.71
CA LEU A 323 -7.65 -7.95 2.94
C LEU A 323 -8.05 -9.23 3.72
N PRO A 324 -9.33 -9.63 3.83
CA PRO A 324 -9.71 -10.85 4.54
C PRO A 324 -9.09 -12.13 3.94
N GLU A 325 -9.02 -12.25 2.61
CA GLU A 325 -8.30 -13.35 1.96
C GLU A 325 -6.79 -13.16 2.01
N ALA A 326 -6.28 -11.93 1.88
CA ALA A 326 -4.85 -11.67 1.93
C ALA A 326 -4.21 -12.04 3.29
N VAL A 327 -4.90 -11.80 4.41
CA VAL A 327 -4.46 -12.24 5.74
C VAL A 327 -4.57 -13.76 5.86
N ARG A 328 -5.75 -14.33 5.56
CA ARG A 328 -6.03 -15.78 5.63
C ARG A 328 -5.04 -16.64 4.84
N SER A 329 -4.63 -16.17 3.66
CA SER A 329 -3.72 -16.89 2.76
C SER A 329 -2.25 -16.47 2.87
N GLY A 330 -1.88 -15.67 3.88
CA GLY A 330 -0.50 -15.25 4.14
C GLY A 330 0.08 -14.26 3.11
N LEU A 331 -0.73 -13.74 2.19
CA LEU A 331 -0.30 -12.81 1.14
C LEU A 331 -0.12 -11.37 1.64
N ILE A 332 -0.60 -11.04 2.84
CA ILE A 332 -0.47 -9.71 3.44
C ILE A 332 0.99 -9.23 3.53
N ALA A 333 1.94 -10.11 3.87
CA ALA A 333 3.36 -9.73 3.94
C ALA A 333 3.92 -9.28 2.57
N ARG A 334 3.49 -9.93 1.47
CA ARG A 334 3.85 -9.52 0.10
C ARG A 334 3.19 -8.20 -0.32
N ILE A 335 1.97 -7.93 0.17
CA ILE A 335 1.27 -6.66 -0.07
C ILE A 335 2.00 -5.51 0.65
N ASP A 336 2.28 -5.68 1.95
CA ASP A 336 3.00 -4.71 2.77
C ASP A 336 4.40 -4.41 2.20
N SER A 337 5.13 -5.43 1.77
CA SER A 337 6.44 -5.31 1.11
C SER A 337 6.39 -4.39 -0.12
N LEU A 338 5.40 -4.58 -0.99
CA LEU A 338 5.19 -3.76 -2.18
C LEU A 338 4.71 -2.34 -1.81
N GLN A 339 3.84 -2.20 -0.81
CA GLN A 339 3.39 -0.91 -0.30
C GLN A 339 4.54 -0.09 0.26
N LEU A 340 5.40 -0.67 1.11
CA LEU A 340 6.58 -0.04 1.68
C LEU A 340 7.55 0.41 0.58
N PHE A 341 7.81 -0.43 -0.42
CA PHE A 341 8.63 -0.07 -1.58
C PHE A 341 8.05 1.12 -2.36
N ARG A 342 6.72 1.15 -2.58
CA ARG A 342 6.04 2.30 -3.22
C ARG A 342 6.13 3.56 -2.35
N SER A 343 5.88 3.48 -1.04
CA SER A 343 6.01 4.61 -0.10
C SER A 343 7.43 5.18 -0.03
N VAL A 344 8.45 4.32 -0.11
CA VAL A 344 9.87 4.69 -0.25
C VAL A 344 10.15 5.45 -1.56
N GLN A 345 9.57 5.00 -2.69
CA GLN A 345 9.67 5.72 -3.98
C GLN A 345 8.99 7.10 -3.91
N VAL A 346 7.81 7.18 -3.27
CA VAL A 346 7.02 8.41 -3.15
C VAL A 346 7.69 9.43 -2.23
N THR A 347 8.14 9.03 -1.04
CA THR A 347 8.83 9.92 -0.08
C THR A 347 10.10 10.53 -0.66
N LYS A 348 11.00 9.73 -1.27
CA LYS A 348 12.21 10.25 -1.94
C LYS A 348 11.88 11.31 -2.99
N ARG A 349 10.78 11.14 -3.73
CA ARG A 349 10.37 12.05 -4.82
C ARG A 349 9.58 13.27 -4.35
N LEU A 350 8.84 13.21 -3.25
CA LEU A 350 8.21 14.39 -2.64
C LEU A 350 9.24 15.24 -1.89
N GLY A 351 10.18 14.60 -1.18
CA GLY A 351 11.31 15.27 -0.52
C GLY A 351 12.14 16.10 -1.51
N SER A 352 12.45 15.55 -2.69
CA SER A 352 13.18 16.25 -3.76
C SER A 352 12.53 17.55 -4.26
N ARG A 353 11.24 17.78 -3.96
CA ARG A 353 10.46 18.98 -4.32
C ARG A 353 10.37 20.00 -3.18
N ASN A 354 11.29 19.94 -2.21
CA ASN A 354 11.32 20.76 -0.99
C ASN A 354 10.02 20.66 -0.18
N ARG A 355 9.45 19.44 -0.09
CA ARG A 355 8.31 19.11 0.76
C ARG A 355 8.57 17.80 1.50
N SER A 356 9.16 17.89 2.69
CA SER A 356 9.11 16.79 3.66
C SER A 356 7.64 16.45 3.90
N THR A 357 7.25 15.27 3.43
CA THR A 357 5.86 14.78 3.45
C THR A 357 5.91 13.45 4.16
N ILE A 358 5.34 13.40 5.37
CA ILE A 358 5.33 12.19 6.17
C ILE A 358 4.15 11.32 5.71
N LEU A 359 4.44 10.06 5.42
CA LEU A 359 3.45 9.04 5.06
C LEU A 359 3.24 8.09 6.23
N PHE A 360 1.99 7.95 6.65
CA PHE A 360 1.53 6.83 7.44
C PHE A 360 1.36 5.63 6.50
N CYS A 361 1.90 4.47 6.86
CA CYS A 361 1.93 3.25 6.05
C CYS A 361 1.44 2.07 6.89
N ASN A 362 0.32 1.46 6.49
CA ASN A 362 -0.20 0.25 7.11
C ASN A 362 0.86 -0.87 7.08
N LEU A 363 1.02 -1.63 8.16
CA LEU A 363 1.95 -2.75 8.28
C LEU A 363 1.33 -3.80 9.22
N SER A 364 1.24 -5.05 8.78
CA SER A 364 0.74 -6.14 9.62
C SER A 364 1.78 -6.69 10.60
N SER A 365 1.33 -7.37 11.65
CA SER A 365 2.21 -8.12 12.57
C SER A 365 3.05 -9.16 11.82
N PHE A 366 2.44 -9.89 10.89
CA PHE A 366 3.10 -10.90 10.05
C PHE A 366 4.30 -10.36 9.28
N SER A 367 4.23 -9.11 8.80
CA SER A 367 5.32 -8.44 8.07
C SER A 367 6.54 -8.10 8.93
N LEU A 368 6.42 -8.09 10.27
CA LEU A 368 7.56 -7.91 11.16
C LEU A 368 8.40 -9.18 11.31
N VAL A 369 7.83 -10.35 11.01
CA VAL A 369 8.47 -11.67 11.19
C VAL A 369 8.66 -12.43 9.86
N ASP A 370 8.43 -11.78 8.71
CA ASP A 370 8.75 -12.35 7.41
C ASP A 370 10.27 -12.41 7.19
N GLU A 371 10.83 -13.61 7.29
CA GLU A 371 12.27 -13.88 7.14
C GLU A 371 12.82 -13.49 5.75
N THR A 372 11.97 -13.34 4.72
CA THR A 372 12.39 -13.09 3.34
C THR A 372 12.56 -11.62 3.01
N PHE A 373 11.73 -10.76 3.60
CA PHE A 373 11.69 -9.32 3.36
C PHE A 373 12.22 -8.50 4.54
N PHE A 374 11.81 -8.81 5.77
CA PHE A 374 12.01 -7.90 6.89
C PHE A 374 13.50 -7.64 7.22
N PRO A 375 14.42 -8.63 7.21
CA PRO A 375 15.84 -8.38 7.44
C PRO A 375 16.47 -7.43 6.40
N GLY A 376 16.13 -7.62 5.11
CA GLY A 376 16.62 -6.77 4.01
C GLY A 376 15.99 -5.38 4.01
N PHE A 377 14.73 -5.26 4.44
CA PHE A 377 14.09 -3.97 4.68
C PHE A 377 14.78 -3.22 5.82
N LEU A 378 15.06 -3.89 6.94
CA LEU A 378 15.73 -3.32 8.11
C LEU A 378 17.15 -2.84 7.76
N GLU A 379 17.92 -3.61 6.98
CA GLU A 379 19.22 -3.18 6.45
C GLU A 379 19.07 -1.93 5.55
N PHE A 380 18.10 -1.93 4.63
CA PHE A 380 17.86 -0.81 3.73
C PHE A 380 17.50 0.48 4.48
N VAL A 381 16.61 0.43 5.48
CA VAL A 381 16.25 1.63 6.27
C VAL A 381 17.35 2.02 7.26
N ASN A 382 18.16 1.07 7.76
CA ASN A 382 19.35 1.36 8.54
C ASN A 382 20.39 2.15 7.72
N ALA A 383 20.58 1.81 6.44
CA ALA A 383 21.45 2.57 5.53
C ALA A 383 20.82 3.92 5.10
N ASN A 384 19.48 4.02 5.06
CA ASN A 384 18.74 5.19 4.59
C ASN A 384 18.02 5.92 5.74
N ARG A 385 18.70 6.19 6.87
CA ARG A 385 18.11 6.67 8.15
C ARG A 385 17.09 7.80 8.05
N HIS A 386 17.20 8.70 7.07
CA HIS A 386 16.22 9.77 6.81
C HIS A 386 14.75 9.29 6.64
N PHE A 387 14.50 7.99 6.43
CA PHE A 387 13.14 7.47 6.28
C PHE A 387 12.33 7.52 7.57
N SER A 388 12.94 7.45 8.75
CA SER A 388 12.21 7.55 10.02
C SER A 388 11.62 8.95 10.28
N GLU A 389 12.11 9.99 9.60
CA GLU A 389 11.54 11.34 9.62
C GLU A 389 10.31 11.49 8.70
N VAL A 390 10.08 10.54 7.77
CA VAL A 390 9.07 10.66 6.70
C VAL A 390 8.16 9.43 6.52
N LEU A 391 8.37 8.35 7.28
CA LEU A 391 7.49 7.19 7.35
C LEU A 391 7.07 6.94 8.80
N ILE A 392 5.78 6.71 9.01
CA ILE A 392 5.17 6.25 10.26
C ILE A 392 4.50 4.92 9.93
N PHE A 393 4.72 3.88 10.73
CA PHE A 393 4.05 2.59 10.51
C PHE A 393 2.75 2.48 11.31
N GLU A 394 1.69 2.04 10.65
CA GLU A 394 0.36 1.84 11.22
C GLU A 394 0.09 0.36 11.43
N PHE A 395 -0.10 -0.03 12.69
CA PHE A 395 -0.54 -1.37 13.08
C PHE A 395 -1.97 -1.27 13.58
N SER A 396 -2.86 -2.21 13.23
CA SER A 396 -4.21 -2.20 13.78
C SER A 396 -4.21 -2.58 15.26
N GLN A 397 -5.28 -2.24 15.98
CA GLN A 397 -5.48 -2.73 17.37
C GLN A 397 -5.40 -4.26 17.47
N GLU A 398 -5.80 -4.98 16.43
CA GLU A 398 -5.71 -6.44 16.35
C GLU A 398 -4.26 -6.92 16.17
N ASP A 399 -3.51 -6.35 15.22
CA ASP A 399 -2.08 -6.65 15.02
C ASP A 399 -1.32 -6.49 16.34
N VAL A 400 -1.51 -5.35 17.01
CA VAL A 400 -0.83 -4.99 18.26
C VAL A 400 -1.21 -5.90 19.43
N ALA A 401 -2.45 -6.43 19.45
CA ALA A 401 -2.89 -7.40 20.44
C ALA A 401 -2.32 -8.81 20.19
N GLN A 402 -1.98 -9.14 18.95
CA GLN A 402 -1.42 -10.44 18.54
C GLN A 402 0.13 -10.50 18.56
N MET A 403 0.83 -9.36 18.70
CA MET A 403 2.30 -9.31 18.72
C MET A 403 2.90 -10.16 19.85
N GLY A 404 3.63 -11.22 19.47
CA GLY A 404 4.45 -12.04 20.35
C GLY A 404 5.86 -11.46 20.56
N ALA A 405 6.80 -12.32 20.96
CA ALA A 405 8.16 -11.89 21.29
C ALA A 405 8.95 -11.40 20.06
N MET A 406 8.82 -12.09 18.92
CA MET A 406 9.59 -11.79 17.69
C MET A 406 9.09 -10.53 16.99
N GLU A 407 7.78 -10.31 17.00
CA GLU A 407 7.12 -9.10 16.50
C GLU A 407 7.54 -7.89 17.35
N LEU A 408 7.59 -8.03 18.67
CA LEU A 408 8.01 -6.96 19.58
C LEU A 408 9.52 -6.67 19.53
N GLU A 409 10.37 -7.67 19.30
CA GLU A 409 11.80 -7.47 19.04
C GLU A 409 12.01 -6.70 17.72
N SER A 410 11.30 -7.09 16.66
CA SER A 410 11.33 -6.45 15.34
C SER A 410 10.77 -5.02 15.36
N LEU A 411 9.72 -4.78 16.14
CA LEU A 411 9.19 -3.44 16.42
C LEU A 411 10.21 -2.59 17.22
N SER A 412 10.88 -3.17 18.22
CA SER A 412 11.94 -2.49 18.98
C SER A 412 13.11 -2.10 18.07
N ALA A 413 13.52 -2.98 17.16
CA ALA A 413 14.55 -2.67 16.17
C ALA A 413 14.16 -1.45 15.31
N LEU A 414 12.94 -1.39 14.78
CA LEU A 414 12.45 -0.21 14.04
C LEU A 414 12.42 1.06 14.91
N TYR A 415 12.06 0.95 16.18
CA TYR A 415 12.06 2.09 17.11
C TYR A 415 13.48 2.60 17.41
N GLU A 416 14.45 1.69 17.57
CA GLU A 416 15.88 2.00 17.68
C GLU A 416 16.46 2.57 16.37
N LEU A 417 15.86 2.24 15.22
CA LEU A 417 16.16 2.93 13.96
C LEU A 417 15.60 4.37 13.89
N GLY A 418 14.74 4.74 14.85
CA GLY A 418 14.14 6.07 15.02
C GLY A 418 12.73 6.20 14.46
N PHE A 419 12.13 5.13 13.93
CA PHE A 419 10.76 5.19 13.41
C PHE A 419 9.75 5.43 14.54
N THR A 420 8.62 6.05 14.20
CA THR A 420 7.49 6.20 15.11
C THR A 420 6.27 5.48 14.55
N PHE A 421 5.40 5.03 15.45
CA PHE A 421 4.27 4.18 15.09
C PHE A 421 2.93 4.86 15.37
N SER A 422 1.89 4.34 14.73
CA SER A 422 0.51 4.73 14.88
C SER A 422 -0.33 3.46 15.14
N ILE A 423 -1.28 3.54 16.06
CA ILE A 423 -2.24 2.46 16.28
C ILE A 423 -3.58 2.81 15.61
N ASP A 424 -4.03 1.93 14.72
CA ASP A 424 -5.16 2.14 13.82
C ASP A 424 -6.38 1.25 14.17
N ARG A 425 -7.55 1.62 13.64
CA ARG A 425 -8.81 0.84 13.74
C ARG A 425 -9.24 0.51 15.18
N ILE A 426 -9.01 1.43 16.12
CA ILE A 426 -9.38 1.22 17.52
C ILE A 426 -10.90 1.00 17.64
N THR A 427 -11.30 -0.14 18.22
CA THR A 427 -12.68 -0.55 18.51
C THR A 427 -12.99 -0.57 20.01
N THR A 428 -11.98 -0.70 20.87
CA THR A 428 -12.09 -0.54 22.33
C THR A 428 -10.99 0.34 22.89
N LEU A 429 -11.33 1.21 23.85
CA LEU A 429 -10.37 2.08 24.54
C LEU A 429 -9.56 1.36 25.62
N ARG A 430 -9.76 0.05 25.81
CA ARG A 430 -9.15 -0.75 26.89
C ARG A 430 -7.73 -1.22 26.55
N MET A 431 -6.81 -0.26 26.37
CA MET A 431 -5.39 -0.52 26.08
C MET A 431 -4.44 0.22 27.03
N ASP A 432 -3.24 -0.33 27.23
CA ASP A 432 -2.16 0.37 27.93
C ASP A 432 -1.42 1.33 26.96
N PHE A 433 -2.02 2.50 26.74
CA PHE A 433 -1.42 3.56 25.91
C PHE A 433 -0.06 4.04 26.42
N LYS A 434 0.25 3.87 27.72
CA LYS A 434 1.56 4.19 28.27
C LYS A 434 2.61 3.17 27.80
N ALA A 435 2.28 1.88 27.81
CA ALA A 435 3.15 0.83 27.26
C ALA A 435 3.32 0.97 25.73
N LEU A 436 2.28 1.40 25.01
CA LEU A 436 2.38 1.72 23.58
C LEU A 436 3.32 2.93 23.32
N ALA A 437 3.16 4.02 24.07
CA ALA A 437 4.05 5.18 23.96
C ALA A 437 5.52 4.83 24.28
N GLN A 438 5.75 3.95 25.26
CA GLN A 438 7.10 3.44 25.57
C GLN A 438 7.70 2.58 24.45
N LYS A 439 6.87 1.96 23.60
CA LYS A 439 7.26 1.21 22.39
C LYS A 439 7.34 2.09 21.13
N GLY A 440 7.23 3.42 21.24
CA GLY A 440 7.34 4.33 20.09
C GLY A 440 6.04 4.62 19.33
N PHE A 441 4.88 4.16 19.82
CA PHE A 441 3.60 4.62 19.28
C PHE A 441 3.37 6.08 19.67
N LYS A 442 3.34 6.95 18.65
CA LYS A 442 3.16 8.40 18.81
C LYS A 442 1.77 8.86 18.36
N TYR A 443 1.04 8.04 17.62
CA TYR A 443 -0.28 8.37 17.09
C TYR A 443 -1.30 7.30 17.43
N ALA A 444 -2.57 7.70 17.56
CA ALA A 444 -3.71 6.81 17.68
C ALA A 444 -4.86 7.31 16.80
N LYS A 445 -5.42 6.43 15.97
CA LYS A 445 -6.58 6.72 15.11
C LYS A 445 -7.84 6.11 15.72
N LEU A 446 -8.87 6.94 15.88
CA LEU A 446 -10.17 6.54 16.40
C LEU A 446 -11.29 7.18 15.56
N LYS A 447 -12.27 6.38 15.14
CA LYS A 447 -13.35 6.85 14.28
C LYS A 447 -14.12 7.97 14.97
N ALA A 448 -14.40 9.04 14.24
CA ALA A 448 -15.12 10.20 14.75
C ALA A 448 -16.45 9.79 15.43
N GLY A 449 -17.21 8.87 14.84
CA GLY A 449 -18.44 8.35 15.45
C GLY A 449 -18.25 7.62 16.78
N ILE A 450 -17.08 7.02 17.07
CA ILE A 450 -16.79 6.44 18.39
C ILE A 450 -16.44 7.55 19.40
N LEU A 451 -15.72 8.59 18.96
CA LEU A 451 -15.38 9.72 19.82
C LEU A 451 -16.61 10.58 20.17
N LEU A 452 -17.53 10.76 19.21
CA LEU A 452 -18.75 11.55 19.38
C LEU A 452 -19.94 10.75 19.97
N GLY A 453 -19.84 9.43 20.03
CA GLY A 453 -20.85 8.55 20.64
C GLY A 453 -21.94 8.03 19.68
N ASP A 454 -21.89 8.37 18.38
CA ASP A 454 -22.71 7.76 17.33
C ASP A 454 -22.56 6.23 17.28
N ILE A 455 -21.33 5.75 17.50
CA ILE A 455 -20.92 4.35 17.45
C ILE A 455 -20.55 3.92 18.86
N LYS A 456 -21.33 2.99 19.43
CA LYS A 456 -21.03 2.40 20.74
C LYS A 456 -19.78 1.53 20.66
N ALA A 457 -18.81 1.81 21.53
CA ALA A 457 -17.62 0.98 21.74
C ALA A 457 -17.56 0.48 23.20
N ASP A 458 -16.70 -0.49 23.49
CA ASP A 458 -16.27 -0.72 24.87
C ASP A 458 -15.23 0.36 25.25
N HIS A 459 -15.75 1.44 25.85
CA HIS A 459 -14.96 2.54 26.39
C HIS A 459 -14.29 2.20 27.75
N GLY A 460 -14.67 1.09 28.39
CA GLY A 460 -14.19 0.66 29.69
C GLY A 460 -14.47 1.68 30.81
N HIS A 461 -13.46 2.49 31.12
CA HIS A 461 -13.52 3.57 32.12
C HIS A 461 -13.08 4.94 31.57
N ILE A 462 -12.81 5.04 30.27
CA ILE A 462 -12.32 6.25 29.61
C ILE A 462 -13.50 6.88 28.87
N HIS A 463 -13.99 8.03 29.32
CA HIS A 463 -15.02 8.75 28.57
C HIS A 463 -14.39 9.29 27.26
N PRO A 464 -15.10 9.30 26.11
CA PRO A 464 -14.52 9.76 24.85
C PRO A 464 -13.91 11.17 24.88
N THR A 465 -14.51 12.11 25.63
CA THR A 465 -13.95 13.46 25.86
C THR A 465 -12.54 13.43 26.45
N ASP A 466 -12.25 12.44 27.28
CA ASP A 466 -11.02 12.36 28.07
C ASP A 466 -9.92 11.61 27.29
N PHE A 467 -10.23 11.07 26.10
CA PHE A 467 -9.34 10.20 25.34
C PHE A 467 -8.17 10.94 24.72
N GLY A 468 -8.42 12.10 24.10
CA GLY A 468 -7.34 12.97 23.59
C GLY A 468 -6.41 13.44 24.72
N ASP A 469 -6.99 13.78 25.87
CA ASP A 469 -6.28 14.23 27.07
C ASP A 469 -5.44 13.09 27.70
N LEU A 470 -5.95 11.86 27.69
CA LEU A 470 -5.22 10.65 28.11
C LEU A 470 -4.01 10.36 27.21
N LEU A 471 -4.19 10.43 25.89
CA LEU A 471 -3.12 10.23 24.91
C LEU A 471 -2.02 11.31 25.06
N ALA A 472 -2.42 12.58 25.20
CA ALA A 472 -1.50 13.70 25.36
C ALA A 472 -0.60 13.56 26.61
N ARG A 473 -1.11 12.99 27.72
CA ARG A 473 -0.34 12.71 28.94
C ARG A 473 0.79 11.69 28.74
N PHE A 474 0.73 10.87 27.68
CA PHE A 474 1.80 9.94 27.28
C PHE A 474 2.59 10.41 26.05
N GLY A 475 2.33 11.62 25.56
CA GLY A 475 2.99 12.18 24.37
C GLY A 475 2.43 11.69 23.03
N MET A 476 1.25 11.06 23.03
CA MET A 476 0.56 10.58 21.84
C MET A 476 -0.40 11.65 21.27
N GLU A 477 -0.50 11.73 19.95
CA GLU A 477 -1.43 12.61 19.22
C GLU A 477 -2.65 11.80 18.72
N LEU A 478 -3.86 12.27 19.04
CA LEU A 478 -5.12 11.69 18.53
C LEU A 478 -5.41 12.18 17.11
N ILE A 479 -5.78 11.24 16.23
CA ILE A 479 -6.29 11.49 14.89
C ILE A 479 -7.74 10.98 14.82
N ALA A 480 -8.70 11.85 14.53
CA ALA A 480 -10.08 11.41 14.26
C ALA A 480 -10.22 11.00 12.80
N ASP A 481 -10.44 9.71 12.54
CA ASP A 481 -10.65 9.18 11.19
C ASP A 481 -12.15 8.97 10.87
N HIS A 482 -12.48 8.66 9.61
CA HIS A 482 -13.85 8.57 9.10
C HIS A 482 -14.71 9.84 9.34
N VAL A 483 -14.13 11.05 9.20
CA VAL A 483 -14.87 12.31 9.21
C VAL A 483 -15.58 12.55 7.88
N GLU A 484 -16.90 12.63 7.91
CA GLU A 484 -17.76 12.74 6.71
C GLU A 484 -18.61 14.01 6.67
N MET A 485 -18.89 14.62 7.83
CA MET A 485 -19.82 15.75 7.96
C MET A 485 -19.20 16.98 8.64
N GLU A 486 -19.64 18.17 8.24
CA GLU A 486 -19.23 19.45 8.84
C GLU A 486 -19.64 19.58 10.32
N SER A 487 -20.73 18.92 10.75
CA SER A 487 -21.13 18.88 12.17
C SER A 487 -20.08 18.17 13.02
N GLN A 488 -19.61 17.00 12.57
CA GLN A 488 -18.55 16.25 13.23
C GLN A 488 -17.28 17.10 13.40
N VAL A 489 -16.93 17.96 12.43
CA VAL A 489 -15.77 18.85 12.58
C VAL A 489 -15.97 19.93 13.65
N LEU A 490 -17.20 20.43 13.84
CA LEU A 490 -17.49 21.34 14.94
C LEU A 490 -17.42 20.62 16.28
N GLU A 491 -18.04 19.44 16.39
CA GLU A 491 -18.07 18.64 17.61
C GLU A 491 -16.64 18.18 18.00
N LEU A 492 -15.83 17.70 17.05
CA LEU A 492 -14.44 17.30 17.29
C LEU A 492 -13.55 18.44 17.85
N LEU A 493 -13.89 19.71 17.61
CA LEU A 493 -13.17 20.84 18.21
C LEU A 493 -13.49 21.03 19.69
N ASP A 494 -14.68 20.65 20.15
CA ASP A 494 -15.04 20.66 21.58
C ASP A 494 -14.34 19.51 22.35
N TYR A 495 -13.70 18.57 21.64
CA TYR A 495 -12.87 17.48 22.17
C TYR A 495 -11.36 17.75 21.98
N ASP A 496 -10.98 19.00 21.67
CA ASP A 496 -9.60 19.47 21.42
C ASP A 496 -8.81 18.65 20.35
N VAL A 497 -9.52 18.00 19.40
CA VAL A 497 -8.89 17.14 18.38
C VAL A 497 -8.14 17.98 17.34
N GLN A 498 -6.82 17.81 17.29
CA GLN A 498 -5.95 18.62 16.43
C GLN A 498 -5.74 18.06 15.02
N LEU A 499 -5.98 16.75 14.81
CA LEU A 499 -5.76 16.05 13.54
C LEU A 499 -7.00 15.25 13.13
N ALA A 500 -7.36 15.33 11.86
CA ALA A 500 -8.53 14.64 11.32
C ALA A 500 -8.33 14.11 9.90
N GLN A 501 -9.08 13.06 9.56
CA GLN A 501 -9.03 12.37 8.27
C GLN A 501 -10.43 11.89 7.87
N GLY A 502 -10.74 11.91 6.58
CA GLY A 502 -12.00 11.38 6.08
C GLY A 502 -12.44 12.01 4.75
N ASN A 503 -13.55 11.49 4.23
CA ASN A 503 -14.08 11.82 2.92
C ASN A 503 -14.50 13.29 2.79
N LEU A 504 -14.81 13.96 3.91
CA LEU A 504 -15.08 15.40 3.96
C LEU A 504 -13.90 16.25 3.46
N PHE A 505 -12.66 15.84 3.76
CA PHE A 505 -11.45 16.56 3.36
C PHE A 505 -10.95 16.07 2.00
N SER A 506 -10.90 14.75 1.81
CA SER A 506 -10.71 14.09 0.52
C SER A 506 -10.87 12.57 0.67
N THR A 507 -11.38 11.90 -0.35
CA THR A 507 -11.16 10.46 -0.55
C THR A 507 -9.66 10.15 -0.79
N PRO A 508 -9.20 8.90 -0.63
CA PRO A 508 -7.88 8.46 -1.08
C PRO A 508 -7.71 8.61 -2.60
N ARG A 509 -6.59 9.15 -3.08
CA ARG A 509 -6.34 9.42 -4.52
C ARG A 509 -5.07 8.74 -5.02
N PRO A 510 -5.05 8.17 -6.24
CA PRO A 510 -3.86 7.51 -6.77
C PRO A 510 -2.69 8.50 -6.87
N VAL A 511 -1.48 8.03 -6.50
CA VAL A 511 -0.25 8.77 -6.75
C VAL A 511 -0.04 8.84 -8.27
N ARG A 512 0.02 10.05 -8.82
CA ARG A 512 0.11 10.26 -10.27
C ARG A 512 1.33 9.58 -10.88
N ALA A 513 1.17 9.08 -12.11
CA ALA A 513 2.21 8.35 -12.83
C ALA A 513 3.53 9.10 -12.95
N GLU A 514 3.57 10.44 -13.06
CA GLU A 514 4.86 11.17 -13.13
C GLU A 514 5.63 11.11 -11.81
N ILE A 515 4.93 10.94 -10.68
CA ILE A 515 5.53 10.74 -9.35
C ILE A 515 6.02 9.29 -9.18
N LEU A 516 5.45 8.31 -9.90
CA LEU A 516 5.86 6.90 -9.87
C LEU A 516 6.88 6.51 -10.96
N GLN A 517 6.86 7.15 -12.13
CA GLN A 517 7.71 6.82 -13.29
C GLN A 517 8.90 7.78 -13.51
N GLY A 518 8.88 8.98 -12.92
CA GLY A 518 10.07 9.86 -12.84
C GLY A 518 10.20 10.92 -13.94
N THR A 519 9.28 10.94 -14.90
CA THR A 519 9.24 11.94 -15.98
C THR A 519 9.19 13.38 -15.43
N PRO A 520 10.02 14.32 -15.92
CA PRO A 520 9.92 15.72 -15.53
C PRO A 520 8.54 16.28 -15.92
N ALA A 521 7.91 17.01 -15.00
CA ALA A 521 6.54 17.49 -15.19
C ALA A 521 6.44 18.41 -16.43
N PRO A 522 5.39 18.26 -17.28
CA PRO A 522 5.24 19.05 -18.49
C PRO A 522 5.18 20.54 -18.14
N ALA A 523 6.01 21.34 -18.81
CA ALA A 523 6.16 22.76 -18.53
C ALA A 523 4.80 23.49 -18.59
N ALA A 524 4.48 24.23 -17.54
CA ALA A 524 3.16 24.86 -17.39
C ALA A 524 2.84 25.74 -18.60
N ARG A 525 1.78 25.38 -19.35
CA ARG A 525 1.28 26.18 -20.48
C ARG A 525 1.03 27.61 -19.99
N LYS A 526 1.81 28.55 -20.51
CA LYS A 526 1.48 29.98 -20.41
C LYS A 526 0.09 30.16 -21.00
N ARG A 527 -0.83 30.77 -20.25
CA ARG A 527 -2.05 31.31 -20.84
C ARG A 527 -1.63 32.45 -21.78
N ALA A 528 -2.17 32.43 -22.99
CA ALA A 528 -2.13 33.56 -23.92
C ALA A 528 -3.15 34.61 -23.48
#